data_AF-A0A1T4W1M3-F1
#
_entry.id   AF-A0A1T4W1M3-F1
#
_cell.length_a   1.000
_cell.length_b   1.000
_cell.length_c   1.000
_cell.angle_alpha   90.00
_cell.angle_beta   90.00
_cell.angle_gamma   90.00
#
_symmetry.space_group_name_H-M   'P 1'
#
loop_
_entity.id
_entity.type
_entity.pdbx_description
1 polymer ?
#
loop_
_entity_poly.entity_id
_entity_poly.type
_entity_poly.pdbx_seq_one_letter_code
_entity_poly.pdbx_strand_id
1 'polypeptide(L)'
;MFLFSKLFHKDEKKKETEKKVDPNVVELPCGSFLYAGDDPIETGYEADIDWYEKTSDLYYQPVGVFIEVDTPGTKDASVGFERFIRRYEDRERIDYRVKLAVTEHYLGDKDSIVTDCGDTMSKEEFMEELKIEFISIYRSGKRVYHLDFPWVREGEDGVVVIYDENDEVTVLEETYYHKNFLSLIYPERVNEENKTN
;
A
#
# COMPACT_ATOMS: atom_id res chain seq x y z
N MET A 1 24.47 -4.74 62.48
CA MET A 1 24.96 -6.09 62.11
C MET A 1 23.75 -7.01 61.95
N PHE A 2 23.78 -7.78 60.84
CA PHE A 2 22.93 -8.90 60.38
C PHE A 2 22.31 -9.81 61.49
N LEU A 3 21.26 -10.64 61.28
CA LEU A 3 20.93 -11.52 60.16
C LEU A 3 19.41 -11.86 60.10
N PHE A 4 18.88 -11.84 58.87
CA PHE A 4 17.96 -12.80 58.23
C PHE A 4 16.88 -13.52 59.07
N SER A 5 15.64 -13.10 58.88
CA SER A 5 14.49 -14.02 58.91
C SER A 5 13.63 -13.83 57.67
N LYS A 6 13.29 -14.95 57.03
CA LYS A 6 12.27 -15.13 55.98
C LYS A 6 12.63 -14.68 54.56
N LEU A 7 13.55 -15.42 53.93
CA LEU A 7 13.51 -15.66 52.48
C LEU A 7 12.82 -17.00 52.21
N PHE A 8 11.49 -16.97 52.18
CA PHE A 8 10.71 -17.86 51.33
C PHE A 8 10.06 -16.97 50.27
N HIS A 9 10.82 -16.67 49.21
CA HIS A 9 10.21 -16.37 47.93
C HIS A 9 10.57 -17.52 47.01
N LYS A 10 9.55 -18.34 46.79
CA LYS A 10 9.46 -19.37 45.77
C LYS A 10 9.91 -18.72 44.46
N ASP A 11 10.99 -19.22 43.86
CA ASP A 11 11.37 -18.88 42.49
C ASP A 11 10.22 -19.31 41.58
N GLU A 12 9.26 -18.40 41.36
CA GLU A 12 8.45 -18.44 40.17
C GLU A 12 9.40 -18.21 39.00
N LYS A 13 9.90 -19.33 38.45
CA LYS A 13 10.32 -19.37 37.06
C LYS A 13 9.16 -18.76 36.26
N LYS A 14 9.29 -17.48 35.93
CA LYS A 14 8.65 -16.89 34.77
C LYS A 14 9.07 -17.79 33.61
N LYS A 15 8.18 -18.72 33.23
CA LYS A 15 8.17 -19.24 31.88
C LYS A 15 7.98 -17.99 31.02
N GLU A 16 9.06 -17.48 30.45
CA GLU A 16 8.93 -16.78 29.19
C GLU A 16 8.22 -17.78 28.28
N THR A 17 6.94 -17.53 28.07
CA THR A 17 6.20 -18.16 26.99
C THR A 17 6.95 -17.74 25.75
N GLU A 18 7.81 -18.61 25.20
CA GLU A 18 8.34 -18.45 23.86
C GLU A 18 7.12 -18.18 22.98
N LYS A 19 6.93 -16.93 22.55
CA LYS A 19 5.91 -16.60 21.57
C LYS A 19 6.24 -17.49 20.37
N LYS A 20 5.41 -18.50 20.11
CA LYS A 20 5.49 -19.24 18.86
C LYS A 20 5.29 -18.20 17.77
N VAL A 21 6.37 -17.86 17.08
CA VAL A 21 6.32 -17.00 15.90
C VAL A 21 5.53 -17.78 14.86
N ASP A 22 4.38 -17.25 14.45
CA ASP A 22 3.62 -17.85 13.37
C ASP A 22 4.47 -17.72 12.09
N PRO A 23 4.83 -18.83 11.42
CA PRO A 23 5.65 -18.78 10.21
C PRO A 23 4.95 -18.09 9.03
N ASN A 24 3.65 -17.79 9.15
CA ASN A 24 2.91 -17.02 8.16
C ASN A 24 2.86 -15.53 8.47
N VAL A 25 3.44 -15.07 9.59
CA VAL A 25 3.41 -13.65 9.97
C VAL A 25 4.82 -13.07 9.94
N VAL A 26 4.96 -11.93 9.26
CA VAL A 26 6.17 -11.10 9.26
C VAL A 26 5.86 -9.83 10.04
N GLU A 27 6.64 -9.58 11.09
CA GLU A 27 6.49 -8.38 11.91
C GLU A 27 7.39 -7.26 11.40
N LEU A 28 6.79 -6.12 11.05
CA LEU A 28 7.48 -4.91 10.64
C LEU A 28 7.15 -3.74 11.58
N PRO A 29 7.96 -2.66 11.60
CA PRO A 29 7.68 -1.49 12.43
C PRO A 29 6.31 -0.85 12.17
N CYS A 30 5.77 -1.01 10.96
CA CYS A 30 4.51 -0.43 10.50
C CYS A 30 3.30 -1.37 10.65
N GLY A 31 3.49 -2.64 11.02
CA GLY A 31 2.39 -3.59 11.13
C GLY A 31 2.82 -5.05 11.03
N SER A 32 1.87 -5.94 11.26
CA SER A 32 2.02 -7.39 11.12
C SER A 32 1.47 -7.84 9.78
N PHE A 33 2.29 -8.50 8.98
CA PHE A 33 1.98 -8.94 7.63
C PHE A 33 1.66 -10.43 7.61
N LEU A 34 0.45 -10.78 7.20
CA LEU A 34 0.00 -12.17 7.13
C LEU A 34 0.18 -12.70 5.71
N TYR A 35 0.72 -13.90 5.57
CA TYR A 35 0.83 -14.59 4.29
C TYR A 35 -0.56 -14.95 3.76
N ALA A 36 -0.90 -14.42 2.58
CA ALA A 36 -2.09 -14.74 1.81
C ALA A 36 -1.65 -15.48 0.53
N GLY A 37 -2.07 -16.74 0.40
CA GLY A 37 -1.67 -17.59 -0.73
C GLY A 37 -2.76 -18.56 -1.18
N ASP A 38 -4.01 -18.28 -0.81
CA ASP A 38 -5.17 -19.07 -1.24
C ASP A 38 -5.59 -18.74 -2.68
N ASP A 39 -5.16 -17.58 -3.20
CA ASP A 39 -5.27 -17.22 -4.62
C ASP A 39 -3.99 -17.64 -5.38
N PRO A 40 -4.08 -18.53 -6.39
CA PRO A 40 -2.94 -18.89 -7.22
C PRO A 40 -2.37 -17.73 -8.06
N ILE A 41 -3.09 -16.61 -8.12
CA ILE A 41 -2.76 -15.39 -8.85
C ILE A 41 -2.14 -14.35 -7.91
N GLU A 42 -2.66 -14.20 -6.69
CA GLU A 42 -2.17 -13.26 -5.69
C GLU A 42 -1.61 -14.00 -4.49
N THR A 43 -0.32 -14.35 -4.60
CA THR A 43 0.44 -14.97 -3.52
C THR A 43 1.42 -13.95 -2.93
N GLY A 44 1.27 -13.67 -1.64
CA GLY A 44 2.00 -12.58 -1.00
C GLY A 44 1.71 -12.44 0.49
N TYR A 45 1.94 -11.24 0.99
CA TYR A 45 1.69 -10.86 2.37
C TYR A 45 0.80 -9.62 2.41
N GLU A 46 -0.25 -9.67 3.22
CA GLU A 46 -1.22 -8.59 3.40
C GLU A 46 -1.11 -7.95 4.79
N ALA A 47 -1.30 -6.64 4.86
CA ALA A 47 -1.44 -5.91 6.12
C ALA A 47 -2.25 -4.63 5.94
N ASP A 48 -2.99 -4.26 6.97
CA ASP A 48 -3.53 -2.91 7.14
C ASP A 48 -2.51 -2.07 7.92
N ILE A 49 -2.06 -0.95 7.36
CA ILE A 49 -1.06 -0.09 8.00
C ILE A 49 -1.55 1.35 8.17
N ASP A 50 -0.92 2.03 9.13
CA ASP A 50 -1.10 3.46 9.28
C ASP A 50 -0.20 4.21 8.30
N TRP A 51 -0.73 4.55 7.11
CA TRP A 51 0.01 5.35 6.12
C TRP A 51 0.01 6.84 6.49
N TYR A 52 -1.15 7.38 6.85
CA TYR A 52 -1.30 8.73 7.38
C TYR A 52 -1.29 8.72 8.90
N GLU A 53 -0.92 9.85 9.50
CA GLU A 53 -1.02 10.02 10.95
C GLU A 53 -2.47 9.77 11.39
N LYS A 54 -2.62 8.96 12.45
CA LYS A 54 -3.92 8.74 13.09
C LYS A 54 -4.44 10.05 13.64
N THR A 55 -5.39 10.65 12.95
CA THR A 55 -6.15 11.78 13.45
C THR A 55 -7.27 11.24 14.36
N SER A 56 -7.85 12.11 15.19
CA SER A 56 -9.06 11.78 15.95
C SER A 56 -10.32 11.69 15.07
N ASP A 57 -10.15 11.66 13.74
CA ASP A 57 -11.23 11.61 12.80
C ASP A 57 -11.90 10.24 12.83
N LEU A 58 -13.24 10.24 12.86
CA LEU A 58 -14.06 9.03 12.85
C LEU A 58 -13.93 8.26 11.52
N TYR A 59 -13.38 8.89 10.49
CA TYR A 59 -13.23 8.33 9.15
C TYR A 59 -11.80 7.91 8.80
N TYR A 60 -10.86 7.90 9.76
CA TYR A 60 -9.54 7.33 9.52
C TYR A 60 -9.68 5.85 9.19
N GLN A 61 -9.14 5.44 8.05
CA GLN A 61 -9.08 4.05 7.64
C GLN A 61 -7.64 3.68 7.28
N PRO A 62 -7.13 2.54 7.77
CA PRO A 62 -5.78 2.10 7.45
C PRO A 62 -5.67 1.76 5.96
N VAL A 63 -4.46 1.86 5.42
CA VAL A 63 -4.17 1.53 4.03
C VAL A 63 -3.82 0.05 3.93
N GLY A 64 -4.51 -0.66 3.05
CA GLY A 64 -4.20 -2.04 2.72
C GLY A 64 -2.90 -2.11 1.94
N VAL A 65 -2.05 -3.08 2.29
CA VAL A 65 -0.78 -3.32 1.61
C VAL A 65 -0.72 -4.78 1.25
N PHE A 66 -0.33 -5.05 0.00
CA PHE A 66 -0.01 -6.39 -0.44
C PHE A 66 1.40 -6.45 -1.02
N ILE A 67 2.23 -7.33 -0.49
CA ILE A 67 3.61 -7.54 -0.91
C ILE A 67 3.70 -8.89 -1.62
N GLU A 68 4.07 -8.87 -2.90
CA GLU A 68 4.18 -10.09 -3.69
C GLU A 68 5.37 -10.94 -3.26
N VAL A 69 5.25 -12.26 -3.39
CA VAL A 69 6.41 -13.13 -3.30
C VAL A 69 7.36 -12.91 -4.48
N ASP A 70 8.65 -12.89 -4.20
CA ASP A 70 9.72 -12.69 -5.16
C ASP A 70 9.70 -13.80 -6.22
N THR A 71 9.49 -15.04 -5.77
CA THR A 71 9.47 -16.24 -6.62
C THR A 71 8.17 -17.04 -6.43
N PRO A 72 7.45 -17.40 -7.50
CA PRO A 72 6.25 -18.23 -7.43
C PRO A 72 6.50 -19.56 -6.70
N GLY A 73 5.54 -19.98 -5.87
CA GLY A 73 5.64 -21.21 -5.07
C GLY A 73 6.57 -21.11 -3.86
N THR A 74 7.08 -19.92 -3.55
CA THR A 74 7.85 -19.63 -2.34
C THR A 74 7.08 -18.69 -1.41
N LYS A 75 7.61 -18.48 -0.20
CA LYS A 75 7.17 -17.40 0.72
C LYS A 75 8.21 -16.29 0.83
N ASP A 76 9.21 -16.28 -0.06
CA ASP A 76 10.23 -15.25 -0.02
C ASP A 76 9.65 -13.97 -0.62
N ALA A 77 9.60 -12.91 0.18
CA ALA A 77 9.18 -11.57 -0.23
C ALA A 77 10.17 -10.51 0.29
N SER A 78 11.43 -10.92 0.51
CA SER A 78 12.46 -10.11 1.14
C SER A 78 12.69 -8.79 0.38
N VAL A 79 12.66 -8.84 -0.97
CA VAL A 79 12.85 -7.63 -1.79
C VAL A 79 11.64 -6.69 -1.66
N GLY A 80 10.43 -7.25 -1.63
CA GLY A 80 9.20 -6.50 -1.43
C GLY A 80 9.18 -5.78 -0.08
N PHE A 81 9.48 -6.50 1.00
CA PHE A 81 9.56 -5.95 2.35
C PHE A 81 10.61 -4.84 2.48
N GLU A 82 11.84 -5.08 2.01
CA GLU A 82 12.93 -4.08 2.09
C GLU A 82 12.53 -2.76 1.41
N ARG A 83 11.92 -2.85 0.23
CA ARG A 83 11.52 -1.67 -0.55
C ARG A 83 10.32 -0.96 0.04
N PHE A 84 9.34 -1.73 0.50
CA PHE A 84 8.17 -1.17 1.15
C PHE A 84 8.59 -0.38 2.39
N ILE A 85 9.46 -0.92 3.26
CA ILE A 85 9.93 -0.23 4.46
C ILE A 85 10.64 1.09 4.11
N ARG A 86 11.55 1.08 3.15
CA ARG A 86 12.24 2.32 2.71
C ARG A 86 11.26 3.39 2.25
N ARG A 87 10.17 3.00 1.58
CA ARG A 87 9.16 3.92 1.08
C ARG A 87 8.17 4.33 2.16
N TYR A 88 7.86 3.45 3.09
CA TYR A 88 7.07 3.81 4.27
C TYR A 88 7.78 4.86 5.13
N GLU A 89 9.12 4.79 5.23
CA GLU A 89 9.93 5.80 5.89
C GLU A 89 9.93 7.16 5.15
N ASP A 90 9.77 7.17 3.82
CA ASP A 90 9.69 8.37 2.95
C ASP A 90 8.26 8.68 2.46
N ARG A 91 7.24 8.19 3.18
CA ARG A 91 5.85 8.16 2.70
C ARG A 91 5.25 9.54 2.44
N GLU A 92 5.62 10.55 3.22
CA GLU A 92 5.15 11.93 3.05
C GLU A 92 5.60 12.52 1.70
N ARG A 93 6.86 12.24 1.32
CA ARG A 93 7.40 12.68 0.03
C ARG A 93 6.73 11.94 -1.12
N ILE A 94 6.49 10.64 -0.97
CA ILE A 94 5.81 9.82 -1.99
C ILE A 94 4.38 10.34 -2.19
N ASP A 95 3.63 10.57 -1.10
CA ASP A 95 2.29 11.14 -1.14
C ASP A 95 2.28 12.47 -1.90
N TYR A 96 3.18 13.39 -1.55
CA TYR A 96 3.32 14.67 -2.24
C TYR A 96 3.61 14.50 -3.74
N ARG A 97 4.54 13.61 -4.12
CA ARG A 97 4.90 13.39 -5.52
C ARG A 97 3.75 12.82 -6.34
N VAL A 98 3.03 11.86 -5.75
CA VAL A 98 1.87 11.26 -6.40
C VAL A 98 0.79 12.32 -6.60
N LYS A 99 0.46 13.07 -5.55
CA LYS A 99 -0.55 14.13 -5.62
C LYS A 99 -0.17 15.23 -6.62
N LEU A 100 1.10 15.61 -6.66
CA LEU A 100 1.62 16.57 -7.63
C LEU A 100 1.46 16.05 -9.07
N ALA A 101 1.83 14.80 -9.34
CA ALA A 101 1.70 14.22 -10.67
C ALA A 101 0.24 14.14 -11.14
N VAL A 102 -0.68 13.76 -10.23
CA VAL A 102 -2.12 13.76 -10.51
C VAL A 102 -2.63 15.18 -10.76
N THR A 103 -2.20 16.14 -9.95
CA THR A 103 -2.55 17.55 -10.11
C THR A 103 -2.06 18.09 -11.46
N GLU A 104 -0.81 17.80 -11.85
CA GLU A 104 -0.24 18.19 -13.14
C GLU A 104 -0.96 17.50 -14.31
N HIS A 105 -1.40 16.26 -14.13
CA HIS A 105 -2.17 15.53 -15.14
C HIS A 105 -3.52 16.20 -15.45
N TYR A 106 -4.28 16.59 -14.42
CA TYR A 106 -5.62 17.16 -14.58
C TYR A 106 -5.63 18.68 -14.82
N LEU A 107 -4.78 19.43 -14.12
CA LEU A 107 -4.75 20.89 -14.22
C LEU A 107 -3.74 21.40 -15.26
N GLY A 108 -2.65 20.67 -15.51
CA GLY A 108 -1.53 21.15 -16.32
C GLY A 108 -0.97 22.45 -15.77
N ASP A 109 -0.95 23.49 -16.62
CA ASP A 109 -0.49 24.84 -16.27
C ASP A 109 -1.57 25.73 -15.61
N LYS A 110 -2.76 25.18 -15.31
CA LYS A 110 -3.84 25.96 -14.67
C LYS A 110 -3.62 26.06 -13.16
N ASP A 111 -3.93 27.22 -12.60
CA ASP A 111 -3.85 27.48 -11.15
C ASP A 111 -5.12 27.04 -10.38
N SER A 112 -6.18 26.62 -11.09
CA SER A 112 -7.46 26.24 -10.49
C SER A 112 -8.30 25.32 -11.36
N ILE A 113 -9.20 24.57 -10.74
CA ILE A 113 -10.21 23.72 -11.38
C ILE A 113 -11.62 24.11 -10.90
N VAL A 114 -12.62 23.98 -11.78
CA VAL A 114 -14.03 24.13 -11.40
C VAL A 114 -14.57 22.75 -11.08
N THR A 115 -15.10 22.57 -9.86
CA THR A 115 -15.68 21.31 -9.39
C THR A 115 -17.06 21.07 -10.02
N ASP A 116 -17.59 19.86 -9.86
CA ASP A 116 -18.92 19.50 -10.35
C ASP A 116 -20.06 20.31 -9.69
N CYS A 117 -19.83 20.85 -8.49
CA CYS A 117 -20.77 21.77 -7.84
C CYS A 117 -20.64 23.23 -8.32
N GLY A 118 -19.71 23.53 -9.23
CA GLY A 118 -19.49 24.86 -9.80
C GLY A 118 -18.59 25.77 -8.98
N ASP A 119 -18.02 25.27 -7.88
CA ASP A 119 -17.05 26.00 -7.07
C ASP A 119 -15.67 25.98 -7.73
N THR A 120 -14.88 27.04 -7.53
CA THR A 120 -13.50 27.10 -8.01
C THR A 120 -12.56 26.68 -6.88
N MET A 121 -11.73 25.67 -7.15
CA MET A 121 -10.73 25.14 -6.24
C MET A 121 -9.34 25.48 -6.78
N SER A 122 -8.47 26.01 -5.93
CA SER A 122 -7.07 26.29 -6.28
C SER A 122 -6.28 24.99 -6.47
N LYS A 123 -5.12 25.08 -7.13
CA LYS A 123 -4.19 23.96 -7.30
C LYS A 123 -3.75 23.38 -5.95
N GLU A 124 -3.50 24.24 -4.97
CA GLU A 124 -3.11 23.83 -3.62
C GLU A 124 -4.24 23.10 -2.91
N GLU A 125 -5.46 23.65 -2.94
CA GLU A 125 -6.65 22.99 -2.36
C GLU A 125 -6.95 21.65 -3.05
N PHE A 126 -6.81 21.58 -4.38
CA PHE A 126 -6.98 20.33 -5.12
C PHE A 126 -5.99 19.27 -4.68
N MET A 127 -4.71 19.64 -4.51
CA MET A 127 -3.68 18.73 -4.07
C MET A 127 -3.89 18.28 -2.61
N GLU A 128 -4.40 19.16 -1.73
CA GLU A 128 -4.72 18.83 -0.34
C GLU A 128 -5.93 17.89 -0.22
N GLU A 129 -6.98 18.12 -1.02
CA GLU A 129 -8.20 17.31 -1.00
C GLU A 129 -8.10 16.02 -1.81
N LEU A 130 -7.10 15.90 -2.69
CA LEU A 130 -6.91 14.72 -3.54
C LEU A 130 -6.74 13.45 -2.70
N LYS A 131 -7.62 12.48 -2.97
CA LYS A 131 -7.56 11.14 -2.41
C LYS A 131 -7.02 10.18 -3.47
N ILE A 132 -5.91 9.53 -3.15
CA ILE A 132 -5.34 8.47 -3.98
C ILE A 132 -6.03 7.18 -3.57
N GLU A 133 -6.60 6.44 -4.53
CA GLU A 133 -7.25 5.15 -4.28
C GLU A 133 -6.24 4.00 -4.31
N PHE A 134 -5.30 4.04 -5.26
CA PHE A 134 -4.41 2.91 -5.48
C PHE A 134 -3.03 3.36 -5.95
N ILE A 135 -1.98 2.79 -5.34
CA ILE A 135 -0.59 2.95 -5.76
C ILE A 135 0.01 1.58 -6.01
N SER A 136 0.42 1.29 -7.24
CA SER A 136 1.16 0.06 -7.56
C SER A 136 2.61 0.34 -7.90
N ILE A 137 3.50 -0.48 -7.32
CA ILE A 137 4.94 -0.38 -7.50
C ILE A 137 5.47 -1.53 -8.36
N TYR A 138 6.13 -1.20 -9.47
CA TYR A 138 6.71 -2.17 -10.39
C TYR A 138 8.24 -2.16 -10.38
N ARG A 139 8.82 -3.31 -10.72
CA ARG A 139 10.24 -3.52 -11.00
C ARG A 139 10.40 -4.48 -12.16
N SER A 140 11.15 -4.07 -13.18
CA SER A 140 11.47 -4.93 -14.33
C SER A 140 10.23 -5.60 -14.96
N GLY A 141 9.09 -4.88 -14.99
CA GLY A 141 7.81 -5.37 -15.52
C GLY A 141 6.97 -6.24 -14.57
N LYS A 142 7.41 -6.47 -13.33
CA LYS A 142 6.64 -7.20 -12.30
C LYS A 142 6.22 -6.27 -11.17
N ARG A 143 4.99 -6.40 -10.66
CA ARG A 143 4.53 -5.73 -9.44
C ARG A 143 5.31 -6.28 -8.24
N VAL A 144 5.77 -5.40 -7.35
CA VAL A 144 6.54 -5.75 -6.15
C VAL A 144 5.62 -5.68 -4.93
N TYR A 145 4.83 -4.61 -4.85
CA TYR A 145 3.77 -4.45 -3.87
C TYR A 145 2.78 -3.39 -4.37
N HIS A 146 1.61 -3.31 -3.73
CA HIS A 146 0.66 -2.23 -3.94
C HIS A 146 0.05 -1.73 -2.63
N LEU A 147 -0.48 -0.52 -2.68
CA LEU A 147 -1.23 0.15 -1.62
C LEU A 147 -2.66 0.34 -2.10
N ASP A 148 -3.61 -0.12 -1.30
CA ASP A 148 -5.04 0.02 -1.49
C ASP A 148 -5.58 0.96 -0.42
N PHE A 149 -5.98 2.16 -0.83
CA PHE A 149 -6.50 3.17 0.06
C PHE A 149 -8.02 3.02 0.12
N PRO A 150 -8.58 2.73 1.30
CA PRO A 150 -10.00 2.47 1.42
C PRO A 150 -10.81 3.70 1.01
N TRP A 151 -11.72 3.49 0.06
CA TRP A 151 -12.56 4.54 -0.49
C TRP A 151 -13.98 4.46 0.09
N VAL A 152 -14.43 5.59 0.64
CA VAL A 152 -15.79 5.77 1.17
C VAL A 152 -16.40 6.97 0.47
N ARG A 153 -16.78 6.84 -0.80
CA ARG A 153 -17.85 7.66 -1.38
C ARG A 153 -18.40 6.99 -2.62
N GLU A 154 -19.72 6.79 -2.63
CA GLU A 154 -20.43 6.33 -3.81
C GLU A 154 -20.32 7.41 -4.91
N GLY A 155 -19.57 7.14 -5.98
CA GLY A 155 -19.79 7.78 -7.28
C GLY A 155 -18.82 8.87 -7.78
N GLU A 156 -17.56 8.91 -7.37
CA GLU A 156 -16.53 9.79 -7.98
C GLU A 156 -15.35 8.95 -8.52
N ASP A 157 -14.78 9.29 -9.68
CA ASP A 157 -13.75 8.45 -10.33
C ASP A 157 -12.47 8.36 -9.46
N GLY A 158 -12.08 7.13 -9.12
CA GLY A 158 -10.84 6.87 -8.38
C GLY A 158 -9.60 7.05 -9.27
N VAL A 159 -8.52 7.59 -8.71
CA VAL A 159 -7.27 7.77 -9.45
C VAL A 159 -6.31 6.64 -9.13
N VAL A 160 -5.94 5.89 -10.17
CA VAL A 160 -4.94 4.82 -10.08
C VAL A 160 -3.59 5.38 -10.47
N VAL A 161 -2.60 5.16 -9.62
CA VAL A 161 -1.24 5.63 -9.84
C VAL A 161 -0.26 4.46 -9.93
N ILE A 162 0.53 4.44 -10.99
CA ILE A 162 1.72 3.59 -11.07
C ILE A 162 2.91 4.44 -10.64
N TYR A 163 3.61 4.00 -9.61
CA TYR A 163 4.82 4.64 -9.12
C TYR A 163 5.98 3.66 -9.24
N ASP A 164 6.94 3.94 -10.11
CA ASP A 164 8.00 2.99 -10.42
C ASP A 164 9.22 3.12 -9.48
N GLU A 165 10.27 2.33 -9.74
CA GLU A 165 11.50 2.36 -8.95
C GLU A 165 12.44 3.56 -9.21
N ASN A 166 12.19 4.33 -10.26
CA ASN A 166 12.90 5.57 -10.58
C ASN A 166 12.13 6.79 -10.10
N ASP A 167 11.08 6.57 -9.30
CA ASP A 167 10.11 7.56 -8.86
C ASP A 167 9.34 8.23 -10.01
N GLU A 168 9.21 7.56 -11.15
CA GLU A 168 8.32 7.99 -12.22
C GLU A 168 6.88 7.68 -11.82
N VAL A 169 6.01 8.66 -12.04
CA VAL A 169 4.60 8.56 -11.72
C VAL A 169 3.80 8.55 -13.02
N THR A 170 3.03 7.49 -13.23
CA THR A 170 2.06 7.41 -14.33
C THR A 170 0.65 7.40 -13.73
N VAL A 171 -0.15 8.39 -14.13
CA VAL A 171 -1.55 8.53 -13.72
C VAL A 171 -2.41 7.79 -14.74
N LEU A 172 -3.28 6.90 -14.27
CA LEU A 172 -4.23 6.15 -15.08
C LEU A 172 -5.65 6.46 -14.60
N GLU A 173 -6.54 6.78 -15.54
CA GLU A 173 -7.97 6.90 -15.26
C GLU A 173 -8.60 5.50 -15.11
N GLU A 174 -9.55 5.35 -14.17
CA GLU A 174 -10.20 4.08 -13.82
C GLU A 174 -10.83 3.35 -15.03
N THR A 175 -11.36 4.10 -16.00
CA THR A 175 -11.91 3.56 -17.26
C THR A 175 -10.87 2.86 -18.14
N TYR A 176 -9.59 3.22 -18.02
CA TYR A 176 -8.48 2.54 -18.68
C TYR A 176 -7.82 1.49 -17.79
N TYR A 177 -8.01 1.58 -16.47
CA TYR A 177 -7.43 0.66 -15.49
C TYR A 177 -7.84 -0.78 -15.77
N HIS A 178 -9.14 -1.12 -15.83
CA HIS A 178 -9.55 -2.52 -16.03
C HIS A 178 -8.98 -3.18 -17.30
N LYS A 179 -8.82 -2.42 -18.39
CA LYS A 179 -8.37 -2.94 -19.68
C LYS A 179 -6.84 -2.98 -19.82
N ASN A 180 -6.14 -1.98 -19.27
CA ASN A 180 -4.68 -1.91 -19.34
C ASN A 180 -4.01 -2.63 -18.16
N PHE A 181 -4.63 -2.72 -16.99
CA PHE A 181 -4.11 -3.41 -15.79
C PHE A 181 -3.86 -4.89 -16.05
N LEU A 182 -4.84 -5.61 -16.62
CA LEU A 182 -4.63 -7.02 -17.00
C LEU A 182 -3.52 -7.16 -18.06
N SER A 183 -3.35 -6.18 -18.96
CA SER A 183 -2.28 -6.21 -19.97
C SER A 183 -0.90 -5.87 -19.43
N LEU A 184 -0.83 -5.03 -18.39
CA LEU A 184 0.39 -4.62 -17.71
C LEU A 184 0.84 -5.67 -16.67
N ILE A 185 -0.10 -6.44 -16.12
CA ILE A 185 0.16 -7.48 -15.11
C ILE A 185 0.28 -8.88 -15.75
N TYR A 186 -0.42 -9.13 -16.86
CA TYR A 186 -0.42 -10.41 -17.58
C TYR A 186 -0.31 -10.21 -19.10
N PRO A 187 0.83 -9.73 -19.62
CA PRO A 187 1.01 -9.50 -21.06
C PRO A 187 0.77 -10.77 -21.91
N GLU A 188 1.00 -11.96 -21.34
CA GLU A 188 0.68 -13.25 -21.97
C GLU A 188 -0.82 -13.48 -22.24
N ARG A 189 -1.73 -12.92 -21.42
CA ARG A 189 -3.18 -13.14 -21.56
C ARG A 189 -3.88 -12.21 -22.54
N VAL A 190 -3.26 -11.07 -22.89
CA VAL A 190 -3.77 -10.14 -23.92
C VAL A 190 -3.83 -10.79 -25.31
N ASN A 191 -3.00 -11.81 -25.54
CA ASN A 191 -2.97 -12.56 -26.79
C ASN A 191 -3.99 -13.72 -26.83
N GLU A 192 -4.64 -14.07 -25.71
CA GLU A 192 -5.68 -15.09 -25.67
C GLU A 192 -7.06 -14.50 -25.96
N GLU A 193 -7.38 -13.31 -25.43
CA GLU A 193 -8.65 -12.63 -25.74
C GLU A 193 -8.75 -12.20 -27.22
N ASN A 194 -7.62 -11.81 -27.83
CA ASN A 194 -7.57 -11.44 -29.25
C ASN A 194 -7.63 -12.63 -30.23
N LYS A 195 -7.69 -13.88 -29.75
CA LYS A 195 -7.86 -15.08 -30.59
C LYS A 195 -9.29 -15.64 -30.57
N THR A 196 -10.18 -15.03 -29.79
CA THR A 196 -11.59 -15.43 -29.68
C THR A 196 -12.57 -14.44 -30.31
N ASN A 197 -12.09 -13.44 -31.06
CA ASN A 197 -12.91 -12.62 -31.94
C ASN A 197 -12.71 -13.00 -33.41
#